data_AF-A0A0F8YZR5-F1
#
_entry.id   AF-A0A0F8YZR5-F1
#
_cell.length_a   1.000
_cell.length_b   1.000
_cell.length_c   1.000
_cell.angle_alpha   90.00
_cell.angle_beta   90.00
_cell.angle_gamma   90.00
#
_symmetry.space_group_name_H-M   'P 1'
#
loop_
_entity.id
_entity.type
_entity.pdbx_description
1 polymer ?
#
loop_
_entity_poly.entity_id
_entity_poly.type
_entity_poly.pdbx_seq_one_letter_code
_entity_poly.pdbx_strand_id
1 'polypeptide(L)'
;MIDQAFTKLGPRYTEPRPIQTQLLRQLTEDRPKLAMVEAPVGIGKSALGIAYGELIGSKQTTVLTATISLQEQYERDFDDMVVFKGRGNYGCE
;
A
#
# COMPACT_ATOMS: atom_id res chain seq x y z
N MET A 1 -12.67 -3.68 -10.67
CA MET A 1 -11.23 -3.95 -10.51
C MET A 1 -10.63 -3.12 -9.38
N ILE A 2 -10.69 -1.78 -9.41
CA ILE A 2 -10.15 -0.94 -8.33
C ILE A 2 -10.86 -1.22 -6.99
N ASP A 3 -12.19 -1.27 -6.96
CA ASP A 3 -12.93 -1.54 -5.71
C ASP A 3 -12.57 -2.90 -5.12
N GLN A 4 -12.42 -3.92 -5.97
CA GLN A 4 -12.00 -5.27 -5.56
C GLN A 4 -10.57 -5.32 -4.99
N ALA A 5 -9.68 -4.42 -5.43
CA ALA A 5 -8.36 -4.32 -4.84
C ALA A 5 -8.45 -3.80 -3.40
N PHE A 6 -9.31 -2.81 -3.16
CA PHE A 6 -9.53 -2.21 -1.84
C PHE A 6 -10.17 -3.19 -0.84
N THR A 7 -11.10 -4.04 -1.29
CA THR A 7 -11.72 -5.05 -0.41
C THR A 7 -10.73 -6.07 0.18
N LYS A 8 -9.55 -6.24 -0.42
CA LYS A 8 -8.52 -7.16 0.04
C LYS A 8 -7.47 -6.53 0.97
N LEU A 9 -7.47 -5.21 1.10
CA LEU A 9 -6.40 -4.51 1.81
C LEU A 9 -6.50 -4.72 3.31
N GLY A 10 -7.71 -4.68 3.86
CA GLY A 10 -7.97 -4.73 5.29
C GLY A 10 -9.16 -3.86 5.68
N PRO A 11 -9.61 -3.91 6.95
CA PRO A 11 -10.89 -3.36 7.37
C PRO A 11 -10.97 -1.82 7.29
N ARG A 12 -9.82 -1.13 7.20
CA ARG A 12 -9.77 0.34 7.12
C ARG A 12 -9.92 0.91 5.71
N TYR A 13 -9.75 0.08 4.68
CA TYR A 13 -9.60 0.53 3.30
C TYR A 13 -10.52 -0.21 2.33
N THR A 14 -11.73 -0.55 2.77
CA THR A 14 -12.69 -1.31 1.96
C THR A 14 -13.21 -0.57 0.74
N GLU A 15 -13.24 0.78 0.79
CA GLU A 15 -13.74 1.62 -0.31
C GLU A 15 -12.70 2.68 -0.72
N PRO A 16 -12.42 2.81 -2.03
CA PRO A 16 -11.50 3.83 -2.53
C PRO A 16 -12.15 5.21 -2.54
N ARG A 17 -11.37 6.23 -2.16
CA ARG A 17 -11.76 7.64 -2.32
C ARG A 17 -11.67 8.04 -3.80
N PRO A 18 -12.46 9.04 -4.25
CA PRO A 18 -12.44 9.48 -5.65
C PRO A 18 -11.04 9.81 -6.19
N ILE A 19 -10.21 10.49 -5.39
CA ILE A 19 -8.83 10.82 -5.77
C ILE A 19 -7.94 9.58 -5.93
N GLN A 20 -8.13 8.55 -5.10
CA GLN A 20 -7.39 7.30 -5.20
C GLN A 20 -7.79 6.56 -6.48
N THR A 21 -9.09 6.49 -6.79
CA THR A 21 -9.60 5.89 -8.02
C THR A 21 -9.04 6.59 -9.26
N GLN A 22 -9.02 7.92 -9.28
CA GLN A 22 -8.49 8.68 -10.41
C GLN A 22 -6.99 8.42 -10.61
N LEU A 23 -6.19 8.51 -9.55
CA LEU A 23 -4.75 8.25 -9.60
C LEU A 23 -4.43 6.81 -10.02
N LEU A 24 -5.15 5.82 -9.48
CA LEU A 24 -4.95 4.42 -9.82
C LEU A 24 -5.29 4.12 -11.27
N ARG A 25 -6.36 4.72 -11.83
CA ARG A 25 -6.66 4.58 -13.26
C ARG A 25 -5.52 5.10 -14.13
N GLN A 26 -5.01 6.30 -13.82
CA GLN A 26 -3.88 6.87 -14.57
C GLN A 26 -2.64 5.98 -14.49
N LEU A 27 -2.27 5.53 -13.28
CA LEU A 27 -1.09 4.69 -13.09
C LEU A 27 -1.22 3.32 -13.79
N THR A 28 -2.41 2.71 -13.79
CA THR A 28 -2.61 1.39 -14.42
C THR A 28 -2.74 1.47 -15.95
N GLU A 29 -3.22 2.60 -16.49
CA GLU A 29 -3.26 2.89 -17.93
C GLU A 29 -1.84 3.19 -18.46
N ASP A 30 -1.11 4.09 -17.80
CA ASP A 30 0.22 4.53 -18.26
C ASP A 30 1.31 3.46 -18.06
N ARG A 31 1.16 2.62 -17.01
CA ARG A 31 2.15 1.61 -16.58
C ARG A 31 3.59 2.13 -16.58
N PRO A 32 3.87 3.26 -15.90
CA PRO A 32 5.20 3.83 -15.91
C PRO A 32 6.21 2.89 -15.23
N LYS A 33 7.45 2.87 -15.72
CA LYS A 33 8.55 2.17 -15.04
C LYS A 33 8.87 2.79 -13.68
N LEU A 34 8.67 4.10 -13.54
CA LEU A 34 8.87 4.87 -12.32
C LEU A 34 7.79 5.96 -12.26
N ALA A 35 7.04 6.00 -11.18
CA ALA A 35 6.03 7.03 -10.92
C ALA A 35 6.42 7.83 -9.67
N MET A 36 6.30 9.16 -9.76
CA MET A 36 6.36 10.05 -8.60
C MET A 36 4.97 10.65 -8.39
N VAL A 37 4.38 10.39 -7.22
CA VAL A 37 3.04 10.86 -6.88
C VAL A 37 3.12 11.76 -5.66
N GLU A 38 2.85 13.05 -5.85
CA GLU A 38 2.63 13.98 -4.75
C GLU A 38 1.16 13.95 -4.34
N ALA A 39 0.91 13.73 -3.06
CA ALA A 39 -0.44 13.63 -2.53
C ALA A 39 -0.52 14.13 -1.09
N PRO A 40 -1.60 14.85 -0.71
CA PRO A 40 -1.73 15.41 0.62
C PRO A 40 -1.82 14.32 1.70
N VAL A 41 -1.52 14.69 2.94
CA VAL A 41 -1.70 13.79 4.09
C VAL A 41 -3.17 13.37 4.22
N GLY A 42 -3.40 12.18 4.75
CA GLY A 42 -4.74 11.68 5.02
C GLY A 42 -5.49 11.09 3.81
N ILE A 43 -5.01 11.20 2.57
CA ILE A 43 -5.73 10.61 1.41
C ILE A 43 -5.72 9.08 1.35
N GLY A 44 -4.92 8.41 2.19
CA GLY A 44 -4.69 6.97 2.10
C GLY A 44 -3.64 6.59 1.05
N LYS A 45 -2.49 7.26 1.03
CA LYS A 45 -1.36 6.95 0.12
C LYS A 45 -0.87 5.51 0.28
N SER A 46 -0.85 4.99 1.51
CA SER A 46 -0.48 3.61 1.81
C SER A 46 -1.38 2.61 1.07
N ALA A 47 -2.70 2.77 1.19
CA ALA A 47 -3.68 1.93 0.50
C ALA A 47 -3.58 2.05 -1.03
N LEU A 48 -3.32 3.26 -1.54
CA LEU A 48 -3.09 3.48 -2.97
C LEU A 48 -1.89 2.67 -3.49
N GLY A 49 -0.76 2.70 -2.79
CA GLY A 49 0.44 1.96 -3.20
C GLY A 49 0.24 0.44 -3.23
N ILE A 50 -0.45 -0.11 -2.22
CA ILE A 50 -0.71 -1.55 -2.14
C ILE A 50 -1.76 -1.97 -3.19
N ALA A 51 -2.84 -1.20 -3.32
CA ALA A 51 -3.85 -1.46 -4.36
C ALA A 51 -3.26 -1.42 -5.77
N TYR A 52 -2.29 -0.53 -6.03
CA TYR A 52 -1.61 -0.49 -7.31
C TYR A 52 -0.87 -1.79 -7.60
N GLY A 53 -0.14 -2.34 -6.62
CA GLY A 53 0.54 -3.63 -6.73
C GLY A 53 -0.40 -4.79 -7.08
N GLU A 54 -1.56 -4.84 -6.42
CA GLU A 54 -2.64 -5.79 -6.73
C GLU A 54 -3.17 -5.61 -8.17
N LEU A 55 -3.43 -4.37 -8.58
CA LEU A 55 -4.03 -4.05 -9.88
C LEU A 55 -3.12 -4.37 -11.07
N ILE A 56 -1.80 -4.26 -10.89
CA ILE A 56 -0.84 -4.64 -11.93
C ILE A 56 -0.48 -6.13 -11.89
N GLY A 57 -1.08 -6.90 -10.98
CA GLY A 57 -0.81 -8.33 -10.82
C GLY A 57 0.62 -8.61 -10.34
N SER A 58 1.17 -7.75 -9.49
CA SER A 58 2.50 -7.98 -8.93
C SER A 58 2.50 -9.24 -8.08
N LYS A 59 3.51 -10.09 -8.24
CA LYS A 59 3.70 -11.28 -7.40
C LYS A 59 4.11 -10.92 -5.96
N GLN A 60 4.76 -9.77 -5.81
CA GLN A 60 5.23 -9.25 -4.53
C GLN A 60 5.23 -7.73 -4.56
N THR A 61 4.67 -7.12 -3.51
CA THR A 61 4.68 -5.67 -3.31
C THR A 61 5.52 -5.37 -2.08
N THR A 62 6.61 -4.63 -2.25
CA THR A 62 7.48 -4.21 -1.14
C THR A 62 7.25 -2.74 -0.84
N VAL A 63 6.90 -2.45 0.42
CA VAL A 63 6.74 -1.08 0.89
C VAL A 63 7.95 -0.69 1.74
N LEU A 64 8.64 0.37 1.33
CA LEU A 64 9.74 0.95 2.11
C LEU A 64 9.22 2.14 2.90
N THR A 65 9.45 2.14 4.20
CA THR A 65 9.08 3.24 5.10
C THR A 65 10.30 3.71 5.88
N ALA A 66 10.27 4.95 6.36
CA ALA A 66 11.41 5.56 7.03
C ALA A 66 11.66 5.05 8.46
N THR A 67 10.64 4.47 9.12
CA THR A 67 10.72 4.09 10.54
C THR A 67 10.01 2.77 10.81
N ILE A 68 10.44 2.06 11.87
CA ILE A 68 9.80 0.82 12.33
C ILE A 68 8.34 1.07 12.73
N SER A 69 8.05 2.19 13.38
CA SER A 69 6.67 2.54 13.76
C SER A 69 5.73 2.64 12.55
N LEU A 70 6.23 3.14 11.41
CA LEU A 70 5.47 3.12 10.16
C LEU A 70 5.30 1.69 9.64
N GLN A 71 6.32 0.84 9.71
CA GLN A 71 6.17 -0.57 9.31
C GLN A 71 5.10 -1.29 10.14
N GLU A 72 5.10 -1.08 11.45
CA GLU A 72 4.08 -1.62 12.37
C GLU A 72 2.69 -1.05 12.09
N GLN A 73 2.60 0.19 11.60
CA GLN A 73 1.33 0.72 11.12
C GLN A 73 0.83 -0.08 9.91
N TYR A 74 1.69 -0.42 8.96
CA TYR A 74 1.29 -1.24 7.82
C TYR A 74 0.85 -2.64 8.25
N GLU A 75 1.55 -3.28 9.18
CA GLU A 75 1.18 -4.58 9.75
C GLU A 75 -0.22 -4.59 10.38
N ARG A 76 -0.56 -3.52 11.12
CA ARG A 76 -1.86 -3.39 11.77
C ARG A 76 -2.99 -3.03 10.82
N ASP A 77 -2.67 -2.29 9.76
CA ASP A 77 -3.67 -1.68 8.88
C ASP A 77 -3.98 -2.54 7.64
N PHE A 78 -3.13 -3.52 7.31
CA PHE A 78 -3.27 -4.38 6.13
C PHE A 78 -3.11 -5.86 6.46
N ASP A 79 -4.07 -6.69 6.04
CA ASP A 79 -4.21 -8.09 6.51
C ASP A 79 -3.05 -9.00 6.09
N ASP A 80 -2.52 -8.83 4.87
CA ASP A 80 -1.46 -9.70 4.30
C ASP A 80 -0.04 -9.12 4.44
N MET A 81 0.14 -8.07 5.25
CA MET A 81 1.43 -7.39 5.37
C MET A 81 2.37 -8.11 6.34
N VAL A 82 3.55 -8.48 5.85
CA VAL A 82 4.64 -9.01 6.68
C VAL A 82 5.70 -7.94 6.90
N VAL A 83 6.10 -7.73 8.16
CA VAL A 83 7.12 -6.73 8.51
C VAL A 83 8.51 -7.35 8.60
N PHE A 84 9.47 -6.71 7.93
CA PHE A 84 10.88 -7.08 7.95
C PHE A 84 11.72 -5.99 8.62
N LYS A 85 12.29 -6.30 9.79
CA LYS A 85 13.09 -5.38 10.61
C LYS A 85 14.54 -5.87 10.70
N GLY A 86 15.44 -5.00 11.15
CA GLY A 86 16.80 -5.43 11.50
C GLY A 86 16.78 -6.37 12.72
N ARG A 87 17.73 -7.32 12.79
CA ARG A 87 17.79 -8.38 13.82
C ARG A 87 17.57 -7.89 15.27
N GLY A 88 18.11 -6.73 15.63
CA GLY A 88 17.99 -6.18 16.99
C GLY A 88 16.57 -5.76 17.40
N ASN A 89 15.59 -5.82 16.50
CA ASN A 89 14.19 -5.45 16.76
C ASN A 89 13.27 -6.66 17.00
N TYR A 90 13.82 -7.86 17.04
CA TYR A 90 13.07 -9.07 17.38
C TYR A 90 13.38 -9.45 18.82
N GLY A 91 12.35 -9.88 19.55
CA GLY A 91 12.54 -10.49 20.87
C GLY A 91 13.46 -11.70 20.75
N CYS A 92 14.35 -11.87 21.72
CA CYS A 92 15.09 -13.13 21.85
C CYS A 92 14.16 -14.13 22.54
N GLU A 93 13.94 -15.27 21.90
CA GLU A 93 13.37 -16.47 22.52
C GLU A 93 14.48 -17.37 23.06
#